data_AF-A0A435S862-F1
#
_entry.id   AF-A0A435S862-F1
#
_cell.length_a   1.000
_cell.length_b   1.000
_cell.length_c   1.000
_cell.angle_alpha   90.00
_cell.angle_beta   90.00
_cell.angle_gamma   90.00
#
_symmetry.space_group_name_H-M   'P 1'
#
loop_
_entity.id
_entity.type
_entity.pdbx_description
1 polymer ?
#
loop_
_entity_poly.entity_id
_entity_poly.type
_entity_poly.pdbx_seq_one_letter_code
_entity_poly.pdbx_strand_id
1 'polypeptide(L)'
;EPLWAHLREAGQALDAIVIGLEALMILRAEKGFIVIGKDTDGTTLPHDLGVHGPRAKRKTEFVGRRSLFTDEASRDNRMQLVGLAVPQGEAPLPTGAHGIKRIDGGLRSQGFVTSSYQSPTLGRPVALGLI
;
A
#
# COMPACT_ATOMS: atom_id res chain seq x y z
N GLU A 1 5.44 27.40 -17.62
CA GLU A 1 3.99 27.43 -17.33
C GLU A 1 3.00 27.20 -18.48
N PRO A 2 3.31 27.37 -19.79
CA PRO A 2 2.26 27.40 -20.83
C PRO A 2 1.51 26.06 -20.99
N LEU A 3 2.17 24.93 -20.73
CA LEU A 3 1.55 23.60 -20.83
C LEU A 3 0.42 23.41 -19.79
N TRP A 4 0.63 23.84 -18.54
CA TRP A 4 -0.38 23.68 -17.48
C TRP A 4 -1.64 24.49 -17.79
N ALA A 5 -1.48 25.72 -18.26
CA ALA A 5 -2.61 26.55 -18.70
C ALA A 5 -3.37 25.90 -19.86
N HIS A 6 -2.66 25.39 -20.88
CA HIS A 6 -3.26 24.68 -22.01
C HIS A 6 -4.05 23.43 -21.58
N LEU A 7 -3.50 22.62 -20.67
CA LEU A 7 -4.19 21.43 -20.16
C LEU A 7 -5.47 21.80 -19.41
N ARG A 8 -5.44 22.88 -18.62
CA ARG A 8 -6.62 23.37 -17.90
C ARG A 8 -7.70 23.90 -18.84
N GLU A 9 -7.32 24.61 -19.89
CA GLU A 9 -8.25 25.11 -20.90
C GLU A 9 -8.90 23.97 -21.68
N ALA A 10 -8.09 23.07 -22.25
CA ALA A 10 -8.59 21.92 -23.01
C ALA A 10 -9.46 20.98 -22.15
N GLY A 11 -9.14 20.86 -20.85
CA GLY A 11 -9.87 20.02 -19.91
C GLY A 11 -11.30 20.50 -19.59
N GLN A 12 -11.63 21.77 -19.87
CA GLN A 12 -12.97 22.31 -19.60
C GLN A 12 -14.06 21.55 -20.35
N ALA A 13 -13.78 21.10 -21.59
CA ALA A 13 -14.72 20.32 -22.39
C ALA A 13 -15.00 18.90 -21.83
N LEU A 14 -14.22 18.45 -20.84
CA LEU A 14 -14.30 17.12 -20.24
C LEU A 14 -14.68 17.15 -18.76
N ASP A 15 -15.05 18.32 -18.22
CA ASP A 15 -15.24 18.54 -16.78
C ASP A 15 -14.02 18.11 -15.95
N ALA A 16 -12.83 18.27 -16.50
CA ALA A 16 -11.60 17.87 -15.83
C ALA A 16 -11.38 18.70 -14.56
N ILE A 17 -11.04 18.03 -13.46
CA ILE A 17 -10.73 18.66 -12.18
C ILE A 17 -9.26 18.53 -11.83
N VAL A 18 -8.74 19.53 -11.12
CA VAL A 18 -7.40 19.46 -10.54
C VAL A 18 -7.46 18.62 -9.28
N ILE A 19 -6.56 17.63 -9.18
CA ILE A 19 -6.39 16.82 -7.97
C ILE A 19 -5.08 17.15 -7.28
N GLY A 20 -5.10 17.15 -5.95
CA GLY A 20 -3.91 17.26 -5.12
C GLY A 20 -3.37 15.90 -4.69
N LEU A 21 -2.35 15.95 -3.82
CA LEU A 21 -1.71 14.76 -3.28
C LEU A 21 -2.69 13.84 -2.53
N GLU A 22 -3.56 14.39 -1.68
CA GLU A 22 -4.51 13.59 -0.89
C GLU A 22 -5.47 12.77 -1.78
N ALA A 23 -6.02 13.40 -2.82
CA ALA A 23 -6.89 12.70 -3.76
C ALA A 23 -6.14 11.57 -4.49
N LEU A 24 -4.90 11.83 -4.93
CA LEU A 24 -4.03 10.79 -5.52
C LEU A 24 -3.76 9.64 -4.55
N MET A 25 -3.54 9.94 -3.26
CA MET A 25 -3.28 8.96 -2.22
C MET A 25 -4.48 8.05 -1.95
N ILE A 26 -5.71 8.54 -2.11
CA ILE A 26 -6.93 7.73 -2.04
C ILE A 26 -7.02 6.83 -3.29
N LEU A 27 -6.92 7.41 -4.49
CA LEU A 27 -7.04 6.67 -5.76
C LEU A 27 -6.03 5.52 -5.87
N ARG A 28 -4.78 5.74 -5.45
CA ARG A 28 -3.75 4.69 -5.47
C ARG A 28 -4.06 3.58 -4.46
N ALA A 29 -4.59 3.93 -3.28
CA ALA A 29 -4.92 2.98 -2.23
C ALA A 29 -6.09 2.08 -2.65
N GLU A 30 -7.08 2.64 -3.37
CA GLU A 30 -8.17 1.88 -3.99
C GLU A 30 -7.67 0.80 -4.98
N LYS A 31 -6.49 1.01 -5.59
CA LYS A 31 -5.83 0.05 -6.49
C LYS A 31 -4.82 -0.85 -5.80
N GLY A 32 -4.53 -0.65 -4.51
CA GLY A 32 -3.49 -1.38 -3.80
C GLY A 32 -2.07 -1.00 -4.24
N PHE A 33 -1.87 0.17 -4.82
CA PHE A 33 -0.54 0.66 -5.16
C PHE A 33 0.20 1.17 -3.93
N ILE A 34 1.48 0.86 -3.86
CA ILE A 34 2.35 1.23 -2.75
C ILE A 34 2.86 2.67 -2.86
N VAL A 35 3.19 3.25 -1.71
CA VAL A 35 4.02 4.44 -1.60
C VAL A 35 5.27 4.09 -0.79
N ILE A 36 6.43 4.24 -1.42
CA ILE A 36 7.71 4.00 -0.76
C ILE A 36 7.87 4.94 0.43
N GLY A 37 8.29 4.40 1.56
CA GLY A 37 8.39 5.10 2.85
C GLY A 37 7.08 5.17 3.63
N LYS A 38 5.95 4.76 3.04
CA LYS A 38 4.66 4.64 3.75
C LYS A 38 4.21 3.18 3.87
N ASP A 39 4.19 2.46 2.75
CA ASP A 39 3.86 1.03 2.70
C ASP A 39 5.14 0.15 2.73
N THR A 40 6.31 0.78 2.91
CA THR A 40 7.60 0.12 3.06
C THR A 40 8.39 0.79 4.18
N ASP A 41 9.10 0.02 4.99
CA ASP A 41 9.81 0.51 6.19
C ASP A 41 11.32 0.18 6.22
N GLY A 42 11.89 -0.20 5.07
CA GLY A 42 13.30 -0.63 4.95
C GLY A 42 13.54 -2.10 5.30
N THR A 43 12.57 -2.78 5.92
CA THR A 43 12.60 -4.23 6.14
C THR A 43 11.73 -5.01 5.15
N THR A 44 10.86 -4.29 4.45
CA THR A 44 9.95 -4.81 3.42
C THR A 44 10.70 -5.22 2.15
N LEU A 45 10.46 -6.45 1.68
CA LEU A 45 11.02 -6.97 0.44
C LEU A 45 9.99 -6.90 -0.70
N PRO A 46 10.40 -6.89 -1.98
CA PRO A 46 9.46 -6.81 -3.10
C PRO A 46 8.37 -7.88 -3.10
N HIS A 47 8.71 -9.13 -2.72
CA HIS A 47 7.72 -10.19 -2.64
C HIS A 47 6.74 -10.04 -1.49
N ASP A 48 7.10 -9.31 -0.43
CA ASP A 48 6.18 -8.94 0.65
C ASP A 48 5.08 -8.00 0.13
N LEU A 49 5.34 -7.27 -0.96
CA LEU A 49 4.41 -6.33 -1.59
C LEU A 49 3.63 -6.96 -2.77
N GLY A 50 3.70 -8.29 -2.93
CA GLY A 50 3.15 -8.98 -4.10
C GLY A 50 3.97 -8.82 -5.38
N VAL A 51 5.15 -8.18 -5.33
CA VAL A 51 6.04 -7.96 -6.48
C VAL A 51 7.06 -9.11 -6.58
N HIS A 52 6.58 -10.27 -7.02
CA HIS A 52 7.44 -11.48 -7.14
C HIS A 52 8.34 -11.49 -8.38
N GLY A 53 8.09 -10.62 -9.36
CA GLY A 53 8.77 -10.63 -10.67
C GLY A 53 10.32 -10.67 -10.59
N PRO A 54 10.98 -9.77 -9.84
CA PRO A 54 12.43 -9.77 -9.71
C PRO A 54 12.99 -11.08 -9.14
N ARG A 55 12.28 -11.71 -8.20
CA ARG A 55 12.70 -12.98 -7.57
C ARG A 55 12.42 -14.19 -8.48
N ALA A 56 11.28 -14.20 -9.16
CA ALA A 56 10.80 -15.37 -9.89
C ALA A 56 11.31 -15.45 -11.35
N LYS A 57 11.51 -14.30 -12.01
CA LYS A 57 11.74 -14.25 -13.47
C LYS A 57 13.12 -13.73 -13.86
N ARG A 58 13.74 -12.87 -13.04
CA ARG A 58 15.01 -12.23 -13.41
C ARG A 58 16.20 -13.14 -13.12
N LYS A 59 16.88 -13.56 -14.19
CA LYS A 59 18.06 -14.45 -14.13
C LYS A 59 19.39 -13.71 -14.07
N THR A 60 19.43 -12.45 -14.53
CA THR A 60 20.64 -11.62 -14.50
C THR A 60 20.92 -11.11 -13.09
N GLU A 61 22.18 -10.80 -12.82
CA GLU A 61 22.59 -10.19 -11.55
C GLU A 61 22.08 -8.74 -11.45
N PHE A 62 21.74 -8.34 -10.21
CA PHE A 62 21.30 -6.99 -9.88
C PHE A 62 21.51 -6.69 -8.39
N VAL A 63 21.57 -5.40 -8.05
CA VAL A 63 21.74 -4.94 -6.67
C VAL A 63 20.59 -5.47 -5.81
N GLY A 64 20.93 -6.15 -4.72
CA GLY A 64 19.97 -6.76 -3.80
C GLY A 64 19.51 -8.17 -4.16
N ARG A 65 19.88 -8.73 -5.32
CA ARG A 65 19.45 -10.07 -5.75
C ARG A 65 19.72 -11.14 -4.70
N ARG A 66 20.95 -11.24 -4.21
CA ARG A 66 21.36 -12.22 -3.19
C ARG A 66 20.45 -12.16 -1.95
N SER A 67 20.09 -10.97 -1.50
CA SER A 67 19.28 -10.76 -0.30
C SER A 67 17.83 -11.27 -0.44
N LEU A 68 17.32 -11.43 -1.67
CA LEU A 68 15.98 -11.98 -1.91
C LEU A 68 15.88 -13.50 -1.72
N PHE A 69 17.02 -14.18 -1.52
CA PHE A 69 17.11 -15.64 -1.41
C PHE A 69 17.73 -16.11 -0.09
N THR A 70 17.82 -15.24 0.91
CA THR A 70 18.24 -15.64 2.26
C THR A 70 17.13 -16.39 2.98
N ASP A 71 17.48 -17.07 4.09
CA ASP A 71 16.50 -17.73 4.95
C ASP A 71 15.47 -16.73 5.50
N GLU A 72 15.92 -15.55 5.94
CA GLU A 72 15.02 -14.49 6.42
C GLU A 72 14.07 -13.97 5.33
N ALA A 73 14.52 -13.90 4.07
CA ALA A 73 13.68 -13.53 2.94
C ALA A 73 12.71 -14.65 2.50
N SER A 74 12.93 -15.87 2.97
CA SER A 74 12.12 -17.06 2.66
C SER A 74 11.28 -17.53 3.85
N ARG A 75 11.34 -16.81 4.98
CA ARG A 75 10.52 -17.05 6.15
C ARG A 75 9.04 -16.97 5.79
N ASP A 76 8.26 -17.91 6.29
CA ASP A 76 6.84 -18.11 5.97
C ASP A 76 5.90 -17.08 6.60
N ASN A 77 6.34 -16.47 7.70
CA ASN A 77 5.59 -15.47 8.47
C ASN A 77 6.14 -14.05 8.31
N ARG A 78 6.63 -13.70 7.12
CA ARG A 78 6.91 -12.30 6.77
C ARG A 78 5.61 -11.54 6.54
N MET A 79 5.54 -10.31 7.02
CA MET A 79 4.41 -9.43 6.75
C MET A 79 4.18 -9.27 5.25
N GLN A 80 2.95 -9.40 4.81
CA GLN A 80 2.54 -9.23 3.42
C GLN A 80 1.64 -7.99 3.31
N LEU A 81 1.78 -7.25 2.22
CA LEU A 81 0.88 -6.16 1.90
C LEU A 81 -0.49 -6.73 1.51
N VAL A 82 -1.51 -6.38 2.28
CA VAL A 82 -2.88 -6.83 2.08
C VAL A 82 -3.85 -5.65 2.11
N GLY A 83 -5.00 -5.83 1.45
CA GLY A 83 -6.16 -4.97 1.63
C GLY A 83 -6.88 -5.32 2.94
N LEU A 84 -7.25 -4.30 3.71
CA LEU A 84 -8.01 -4.43 4.95
C LEU A 84 -9.42 -3.90 4.73
N ALA A 85 -10.42 -4.70 5.14
CA ALA A 85 -11.81 -4.29 5.13
C ALA A 85 -12.18 -3.72 6.50
N VAL A 86 -12.85 -2.58 6.49
CA VAL A 86 -13.43 -1.98 7.69
C VAL A 86 -14.89 -2.42 7.81
N PRO A 87 -15.38 -2.77 9.02
CA PRO A 87 -16.78 -3.11 9.21
C PRO A 87 -17.72 -1.99 8.73
N GLN A 88 -18.92 -2.37 8.31
CA GLN A 88 -19.88 -1.42 7.77
C GLN A 88 -20.29 -0.39 8.83
N GLY A 89 -20.25 0.90 8.45
CA GLY A 89 -20.61 2.01 9.34
C GLY A 89 -19.49 2.49 10.25
N GLU A 90 -18.32 1.84 10.24
CA GLU A 90 -17.15 2.30 10.97
C GLU A 90 -16.29 3.29 10.17
N ALA A 91 -15.54 4.12 10.91
CA ALA A 91 -14.60 5.07 10.33
C ALA A 91 -13.34 4.35 9.79
N PRO A 92 -12.58 4.97 8.88
CA PRO A 92 -11.29 4.42 8.43
C PRO A 92 -10.36 4.07 9.59
N LEU A 93 -9.64 2.95 9.46
CA LEU A 93 -8.67 2.51 10.47
C LEU A 93 -7.60 3.58 10.68
N PRO A 94 -7.14 3.84 11.91
CA PRO A 94 -6.03 4.74 12.13
C PRO A 94 -4.77 4.22 11.44
N THR A 95 -4.08 5.08 10.69
CA THR A 95 -2.77 4.72 10.13
C THR A 95 -1.77 4.46 11.26
N GLY A 96 -0.98 3.39 11.17
CA GLY A 96 -0.09 2.92 12.22
C GLY A 96 -0.77 2.04 13.28
N ALA A 97 -2.09 1.85 13.23
CA ALA A 97 -2.76 0.92 14.13
C ALA A 97 -2.29 -0.51 13.87
N HIS A 98 -2.13 -1.28 14.96
CA HIS A 98 -1.70 -2.67 14.89
C HIS A 98 -2.88 -3.63 14.88
N GLY A 99 -2.79 -4.66 14.04
CA GLY A 99 -3.67 -5.83 14.15
C GLY A 99 -3.22 -6.67 15.34
N ILE A 100 -4.08 -6.91 16.32
CA ILE A 100 -3.71 -7.63 17.55
C ILE A 100 -4.35 -9.02 17.59
N LYS A 101 -3.53 -10.03 17.87
CA LYS A 101 -3.98 -11.39 18.19
C LYS A 101 -3.63 -11.72 19.63
N ARG A 102 -4.57 -12.34 20.36
CA ARG A 102 -4.30 -12.89 21.68
C ARG A 102 -3.74 -14.31 21.55
N ILE A 103 -2.54 -14.54 22.09
CA ILE A 103 -1.85 -15.83 22.07
C ILE A 103 -1.32 -16.08 23.48
N ASP A 104 -1.69 -17.21 24.08
CA ASP A 104 -1.26 -17.64 25.42
C ASP A 104 -1.44 -16.55 26.50
N GLY A 105 -2.55 -15.81 26.42
CA GLY A 105 -2.87 -14.71 27.33
C GLY A 105 -2.16 -13.37 27.02
N GLY A 106 -1.17 -13.36 26.13
CA GLY A 106 -0.47 -12.15 25.68
C GLY A 106 -1.09 -11.51 24.44
N LEU A 107 -0.93 -10.19 24.29
CA LEU A 107 -1.27 -9.47 23.06
C LEU A 107 -0.05 -9.45 22.12
N ARG A 108 -0.23 -9.90 20.89
CA ARG A 108 0.81 -9.91 19.85
C ARG A 108 0.34 -9.14 18.63
N SER A 109 1.18 -8.21 18.17
CA SER A 109 1.00 -7.55 16.88
C SER A 109 1.14 -8.57 15.75
N GLN A 110 0.19 -8.56 14.83
CA GLN A 110 0.21 -9.28 13.56
C GLN A 110 0.62 -8.37 12.42
N GLY A 111 1.02 -7.12 12.68
CA GLY A 111 1.31 -6.15 11.63
C GLY A 111 0.58 -4.84 11.88
N PHE A 112 0.57 -3.96 10.88
CA PHE A 112 0.07 -2.60 11.03
C PHE A 112 -0.57 -2.04 9.76
N VAL A 113 -1.49 -1.10 9.96
CA VAL A 113 -2.15 -0.33 8.90
C VAL A 113 -1.16 0.68 8.35
N THR A 114 -0.83 0.60 7.06
CA THR A 114 0.08 1.53 6.38
C THR A 114 -0.66 2.72 5.80
N SER A 115 -1.89 2.48 5.34
CA SER A 115 -2.69 3.45 4.59
C SER A 115 -4.17 3.21 4.83
N SER A 116 -4.95 4.26 5.07
CA SER A 116 -6.38 4.13 5.34
C SER A 116 -7.10 5.42 4.99
N TYR A 117 -8.20 5.29 4.25
CA TYR A 117 -8.93 6.41 3.67
C TYR A 117 -10.43 6.12 3.58
N GLN A 118 -11.23 7.16 3.57
CA GLN A 118 -12.61 7.06 3.12
C GLN A 118 -12.63 7.10 1.58
N SER A 119 -13.03 6.00 0.93
CA SER A 119 -13.12 5.96 -0.53
C SER A 119 -14.42 6.59 -1.02
N PRO A 120 -14.37 7.66 -1.85
CA PRO A 120 -15.56 8.19 -2.49
C PRO A 120 -16.07 7.25 -3.59
N THR A 121 -15.18 6.52 -4.27
CA THR A 121 -15.52 5.58 -5.35
C THR A 121 -16.29 4.37 -4.84
N LEU A 122 -15.88 3.81 -3.69
CA LEU A 122 -16.45 2.59 -3.11
C LEU A 122 -17.51 2.87 -2.05
N GLY A 123 -17.68 4.13 -1.62
CA GLY A 123 -18.62 4.53 -0.58
C GLY A 123 -18.32 3.95 0.81
N ARG A 124 -17.10 3.46 1.05
CA ARG A 124 -16.68 2.83 2.31
C ARG A 124 -15.18 3.05 2.58
N PRO A 125 -14.70 2.85 3.81
CA PRO A 125 -13.26 2.90 4.05
C PRO A 125 -12.49 1.83 3.27
N VAL A 126 -11.31 2.20 2.80
CA VAL A 126 -10.32 1.31 2.19
C VAL A 126 -9.00 1.47 2.94
N ALA A 127 -8.38 0.34 3.26
CA ALA A 127 -7.10 0.33 3.95
C ALA A 127 -6.14 -0.70 3.35
N LEU A 128 -4.85 -0.41 3.49
CA LEU A 128 -3.73 -1.32 3.24
C LEU A 128 -2.98 -1.52 4.56
N GLY A 129 -2.39 -2.70 4.71
CA GLY A 129 -1.52 -2.99 5.84
C GLY A 129 -0.50 -4.05 5.52
N LEU A 130 0.58 -4.05 6.29
CA LEU A 130 1.57 -5.14 6.32
C LEU A 130 1.16 -6.06 7.48
N ILE A 131 0.63 -7.24 7.16
CA ILE A 131 0.05 -8.23 8.10
C ILE A 131 0.67 -9.63 7.87
#